data_AF-A0A7V3AAC9-F1
#
_entry.id   AF-A0A7V3AAC9-F1
#
_cell.length_a   1.000
_cell.length_b   1.000
_cell.length_c   1.000
_cell.angle_alpha   90.00
_cell.angle_beta   90.00
_cell.angle_gamma   90.00
#
_symmetry.space_group_name_H-M   'P 1'
#
loop_
_entity.id
_entity.type
_entity.pdbx_description
1 polymer ?
#
loop_
_entity_poly.entity_id
_entity_poly.type
_entity_poly.pdbx_seq_one_letter_code
_entity_poly.pdbx_strand_id
1 'polypeptide(L)'
;MSVTRRTSGYDRAASRGVVLIFVAGILTLLAALGMAFYAATHSSTQSAIRYDDMVRAELLSRAGINEAIARLREQAFRAGESPADPWYSTDWLRGAQRRLSYAYGDGKDNAPEDGIVDNEPGEPRQPYTRALSSSAGENSDRYALEIEDAASKININACDNLAVVLDNLCRLIGPPLVPADPDLLQPRRWYVESGNTLTAYACNTLDTAAQRDLYYELDAHGRPVQKDQAPYSGMLGGLGKVSDGTAVYGDGYAIAGYRSRNGPFQTVEELKQALTYVERNGNAQPDDPLETLEIEAKLAALRPHVTTHSWIDTNTVCTGKFEWVTAPQQPVTLPSVRHIATGLLEEKVPCQILIDRDKSWVADDPVNDPLNRRGSLRGSYVSIVNGHGAGQLRRV
;
A
#
# COMPACT_ATOMS: atom_id res chain seq x y z
N MET A 1 -45.78 76.56 -65.00
CA MET A 1 -45.26 76.15 -63.68
C MET A 1 -44.36 74.94 -63.88
N SER A 2 -43.04 75.15 -63.89
CA SER A 2 -42.03 74.13 -64.16
C SER A 2 -41.51 73.58 -62.82
N VAL A 3 -41.81 72.32 -62.52
CA VAL A 3 -41.33 71.60 -61.34
C VAL A 3 -40.05 70.87 -61.71
N THR A 4 -38.91 71.46 -61.40
CA THR A 4 -37.59 70.81 -61.50
C THR A 4 -37.43 69.76 -60.41
N ARG A 5 -37.59 68.50 -60.79
CA ARG A 5 -37.37 67.31 -59.94
C ARG A 5 -35.86 67.04 -59.82
N ARG A 6 -35.24 67.44 -58.70
CA ARG A 6 -33.90 66.99 -58.31
C ARG A 6 -34.00 65.61 -57.66
N THR A 7 -33.82 64.55 -58.44
CA THR A 7 -33.63 63.17 -57.92
C THR A 7 -32.53 62.50 -58.73
N SER A 8 -31.28 62.48 -58.24
CA SER A 8 -30.18 61.71 -58.88
C SER A 8 -28.91 61.49 -58.04
N GLY A 9 -28.87 61.93 -56.77
CA GLY A 9 -27.68 61.73 -55.90
C GLY A 9 -27.79 60.55 -54.93
N TYR A 10 -28.97 60.37 -54.32
CA TYR A 10 -29.17 59.43 -53.22
C TYR A 10 -29.23 57.96 -53.67
N ASP A 11 -29.75 57.66 -54.87
CA ASP A 11 -29.91 56.28 -55.36
C ASP A 11 -28.57 55.58 -55.68
N ARG A 12 -27.53 56.35 -56.05
CA ARG A 12 -26.18 55.81 -56.29
C ARG A 12 -25.41 55.54 -55.00
N ALA A 13 -25.69 56.28 -53.92
CA ALA A 13 -25.09 56.04 -52.61
C ALA A 13 -25.71 54.81 -51.93
N ALA A 14 -27.04 54.65 -52.04
CA ALA A 14 -27.77 53.51 -51.49
C ALA A 14 -27.34 52.17 -52.12
N SER A 15 -27.21 52.11 -53.45
CA SER A 15 -26.78 50.89 -54.16
C SER A 15 -25.34 50.48 -53.83
N ARG A 16 -24.42 51.44 -53.63
CA ARG A 16 -23.04 51.16 -53.19
C ARG A 16 -22.96 50.65 -51.75
N GLY A 17 -23.81 51.16 -50.85
CA GLY A 17 -23.91 50.68 -49.47
C GLY A 17 -24.33 49.21 -49.38
N VAL A 18 -25.32 48.80 -50.18
CA VAL A 18 -25.79 47.40 -50.24
C VAL A 18 -24.67 46.47 -50.73
N VAL A 19 -23.94 46.85 -51.78
CA VAL A 19 -22.81 46.04 -52.28
C VAL A 19 -21.70 45.90 -51.24
N LEU A 20 -21.36 46.98 -50.51
CA LEU A 20 -20.33 46.91 -49.45
C LEU A 20 -20.75 46.00 -48.30
N ILE A 21 -22.03 46.04 -47.87
CA ILE A 21 -22.54 45.13 -46.84
C ILE A 21 -22.48 43.68 -47.33
N PHE A 22 -22.85 43.42 -48.59
CA PHE A 22 -22.81 42.08 -49.16
C PHE A 22 -21.38 41.53 -49.25
N VAL A 23 -20.44 42.35 -49.71
CA VAL A 23 -19.00 42.00 -49.76
C VAL A 23 -18.45 41.78 -48.35
N ALA A 24 -18.77 42.65 -47.39
CA ALA A 24 -18.36 42.46 -46.00
C ALA A 24 -18.94 41.17 -45.39
N GLY A 25 -20.20 40.84 -45.69
CA GLY A 25 -20.83 39.59 -45.28
C GLY A 25 -20.12 38.36 -45.86
N ILE A 26 -19.83 38.37 -47.17
CA ILE A 26 -19.09 37.28 -47.83
C ILE A 26 -17.68 37.15 -47.25
N LEU A 27 -16.95 38.26 -47.07
CA LEU A 27 -15.61 38.24 -46.48
C LEU A 27 -15.63 37.72 -45.03
N THR A 28 -16.66 38.07 -44.25
CA THR A 28 -16.81 37.58 -42.88
C THR A 28 -17.09 36.08 -42.86
N LEU A 29 -17.95 35.58 -43.76
CA LEU A 29 -18.20 34.14 -43.92
C LEU A 29 -16.95 33.38 -44.37
N LEU A 30 -16.18 33.93 -45.31
CA LEU A 30 -14.92 33.34 -45.75
C LEU A 30 -13.88 33.33 -44.63
N ALA A 31 -13.78 34.40 -43.84
CA ALA A 31 -12.90 34.45 -42.68
C ALA A 31 -13.31 33.43 -41.59
N ALA A 32 -14.61 33.30 -41.32
CA ALA A 32 -15.14 32.33 -40.37
C ALA A 32 -14.86 30.88 -40.83
N LEU A 33 -15.07 30.57 -42.12
CA LEU A 33 -14.75 29.27 -42.70
C LEU A 33 -13.24 28.99 -42.65
N GLY A 34 -12.40 29.99 -42.95
CA GLY A 34 -10.95 29.88 -42.83
C GLY A 34 -10.50 29.58 -41.40
N MET A 35 -11.06 30.27 -40.41
CA MET A 35 -10.77 30.03 -38.98
C MET A 35 -11.27 28.66 -38.51
N ALA A 36 -12.46 28.23 -38.94
CA ALA A 36 -12.99 26.91 -38.61
C ALA A 36 -12.12 25.79 -39.20
N PHE A 37 -11.69 25.94 -40.46
CA PHE A 37 -10.79 24.98 -41.10
C PHE A 37 -9.41 24.94 -40.43
N TYR A 38 -8.85 26.11 -40.09
CA TYR A 38 -7.59 26.20 -39.36
C TYR A 38 -7.69 25.52 -37.98
N ALA A 39 -8.75 25.80 -37.22
CA ALA A 39 -8.97 25.20 -35.91
C ALA A 39 -9.16 23.68 -36.00
N ALA A 40 -9.91 23.19 -36.99
CA ALA A 40 -10.10 21.76 -37.23
C ALA A 40 -8.78 21.06 -37.60
N THR A 41 -8.00 21.67 -38.49
CA THR A 41 -6.68 21.14 -38.90
C THR A 41 -5.71 21.15 -37.73
N HIS A 42 -5.65 22.24 -36.96
CA HIS A 42 -4.79 22.35 -35.79
C HIS A 42 -5.15 21.31 -34.72
N SER A 43 -6.44 21.12 -34.44
CA SER A 43 -6.94 20.10 -33.51
C SER A 43 -6.60 18.68 -33.98
N SER A 44 -6.74 18.40 -35.28
CA SER A 44 -6.37 17.11 -35.87
C SER A 44 -4.87 16.84 -35.76
N THR A 45 -4.02 17.82 -36.06
CA THR A 45 -2.56 17.70 -35.91
C THR A 45 -2.16 17.47 -34.45
N GLN A 46 -2.75 18.21 -33.50
CA GLN A 46 -2.49 18.03 -32.07
C GLN A 46 -2.94 16.64 -31.58
N SER A 47 -4.07 16.14 -32.07
CA SER A 47 -4.56 14.81 -31.75
C SER A 47 -3.66 13.71 -32.32
N ALA A 48 -3.14 13.89 -33.54
CA ALA A 48 -2.21 12.96 -34.17
C ALA A 48 -0.87 12.90 -33.42
N ILE A 49 -0.33 14.04 -33.00
CA ILE A 49 0.90 14.11 -32.18
C ILE A 49 0.69 13.38 -30.84
N ARG A 50 -0.40 13.64 -30.14
CA ARG A 50 -0.71 12.97 -28.86
C ARG A 50 -0.91 11.47 -29.01
N TYR A 51 -1.53 11.04 -30.11
CA TYR A 51 -1.69 9.62 -30.40
C TYR A 51 -0.33 8.94 -30.66
N ASP A 52 0.54 9.58 -31.45
CA ASP A 52 1.89 9.09 -31.69
C ASP A 52 2.71 9.02 -30.39
N ASP A 53 2.66 10.05 -29.54
CA ASP A 53 3.29 10.06 -28.21
C ASP A 53 2.76 8.92 -27.32
N MET A 54 1.45 8.67 -27.34
CA MET A 54 0.83 7.59 -26.57
C MET A 54 1.33 6.22 -27.04
N VAL A 55 1.39 5.97 -28.35
CA VAL A 55 1.90 4.72 -28.91
C VAL A 55 3.39 4.54 -28.58
N ARG A 56 4.19 5.61 -28.68
CA ARG A 56 5.59 5.60 -28.27
C ARG A 56 5.76 5.27 -26.79
N ALA A 57 4.96 5.87 -25.91
CA ALA A 57 4.96 5.56 -24.47
C ALA A 57 4.59 4.10 -24.19
N GLU A 58 3.61 3.54 -24.90
CA GLU A 58 3.23 2.13 -24.77
C GLU A 58 4.37 1.20 -25.20
N LEU A 59 5.02 1.49 -26.34
CA LEU A 59 6.16 0.70 -26.82
C LEU A 59 7.36 0.77 -25.86
N LEU A 60 7.65 1.95 -25.30
CA LEU A 60 8.68 2.14 -24.27
C LEU A 60 8.39 1.31 -23.02
N SER A 61 7.13 1.32 -22.54
CA SER A 61 6.72 0.54 -21.37
C SER A 61 6.91 -0.96 -21.62
N ARG A 62 6.47 -1.47 -22.78
CA ARG A 62 6.66 -2.88 -23.16
C ARG A 62 8.14 -3.25 -23.30
N ALA A 63 8.95 -2.36 -23.88
CA ALA A 63 10.39 -2.56 -24.00
C ALA A 63 11.06 -2.65 -22.62
N GLY A 64 10.71 -1.73 -21.71
CA GLY A 64 11.20 -1.72 -20.34
C GLY A 64 10.83 -2.99 -19.56
N ILE A 65 9.58 -3.45 -19.65
CA ILE A 65 9.13 -4.70 -19.00
C ILE A 65 9.93 -5.90 -19.54
N ASN A 66 10.10 -6.01 -20.86
CA ASN A 66 10.83 -7.12 -21.46
C ASN A 66 12.32 -7.10 -21.10
N GLU A 67 12.95 -5.92 -21.04
CA GLU A 67 14.33 -5.79 -20.57
C GLU A 67 14.47 -6.17 -19.10
N ALA A 68 13.56 -5.71 -18.23
CA ALA A 68 13.55 -6.06 -16.82
C ALA A 68 13.49 -7.59 -16.64
N ILE A 69 12.58 -8.27 -17.35
CA ILE A 69 12.45 -9.74 -17.32
C ILE A 69 13.73 -10.42 -17.81
N ALA A 70 14.32 -9.96 -18.91
CA ALA A 70 15.53 -10.54 -19.48
C ALA A 70 16.72 -10.42 -18.51
N ARG A 71 16.97 -9.22 -17.98
CA ARG A 71 18.08 -8.96 -17.04
C ARG A 71 17.89 -9.70 -15.72
N LEU A 72 16.67 -9.72 -15.16
CA LEU A 72 16.38 -10.48 -13.93
C LEU A 72 16.63 -11.98 -14.12
N ARG A 73 16.23 -12.55 -15.26
CA ARG A 73 16.48 -13.97 -15.57
C ARG A 73 17.96 -14.28 -15.73
N GLU A 74 18.68 -13.42 -16.45
CA GLU A 74 20.12 -13.56 -16.62
C GLU A 74 20.84 -13.50 -15.27
N GLN A 75 20.45 -12.55 -14.42
CA GLN A 75 21.04 -12.38 -13.11
C GLN A 75 20.76 -13.57 -12.18
N ALA A 76 19.50 -14.03 -12.12
CA ALA A 76 19.12 -15.21 -11.35
C ALA A 76 19.81 -16.49 -11.83
N PHE A 77 20.22 -16.55 -13.11
CA PHE A 77 21.01 -17.66 -13.65
C PHE A 77 22.48 -17.58 -13.23
N ARG A 78 23.07 -16.37 -13.19
CA ARG A 78 24.49 -16.15 -12.87
C ARG A 78 24.78 -16.33 -11.38
N ALA A 79 23.93 -15.80 -10.50
CA ALA A 79 24.16 -15.81 -9.06
C ALA A 79 22.85 -15.78 -8.26
N GLY A 80 22.94 -16.19 -6.99
CA GLY A 80 21.88 -15.91 -6.02
C GLY A 80 21.75 -14.42 -5.73
N GLU A 81 20.59 -14.01 -5.24
CA GLU A 81 20.26 -12.63 -4.92
C GLU A 81 21.25 -12.00 -3.91
N SER A 82 21.74 -10.80 -4.24
CA SER A 82 22.67 -10.03 -3.40
C SER A 82 22.16 -8.59 -3.22
N PRO A 83 22.20 -8.01 -2.01
CA PRO A 83 21.74 -6.63 -1.76
C PRO A 83 22.42 -5.55 -2.62
N ALA A 84 23.56 -5.86 -3.24
CA ALA A 84 24.25 -4.95 -4.16
C ALA A 84 23.65 -4.93 -5.58
N ASP A 85 22.80 -5.90 -5.91
CA ASP A 85 22.30 -6.18 -7.25
C ASP A 85 21.64 -4.97 -7.92
N PRO A 86 21.98 -4.65 -9.18
CA PRO A 86 21.59 -3.39 -9.83
C PRO A 86 20.09 -3.21 -10.03
N TRP A 87 19.28 -4.24 -9.85
CA TRP A 87 17.83 -4.15 -9.93
C TRP A 87 17.18 -3.59 -8.65
N TYR A 88 17.83 -3.65 -7.48
CA TYR A 88 17.28 -3.03 -6.29
C TYR A 88 17.17 -1.51 -6.46
N SER A 89 15.97 -0.99 -6.23
CA SER A 89 15.69 0.46 -6.23
C SER A 89 16.26 1.20 -5.01
N THR A 90 16.75 0.47 -4.00
CA THR A 90 17.34 1.02 -2.78
C THR A 90 18.68 0.38 -2.50
N ASP A 91 19.72 1.19 -2.37
CA ASP A 91 21.06 0.73 -2.01
C ASP A 91 21.21 0.66 -0.49
N TRP A 92 20.80 -0.48 0.08
CA TRP A 92 20.86 -0.72 1.52
C TRP A 92 22.29 -0.72 2.08
N LEU A 93 23.30 -0.97 1.24
CA LEU A 93 24.70 -0.99 1.65
C LEU A 93 25.30 0.42 1.72
N ARG A 94 24.71 1.39 1.02
CA ARG A 94 25.18 2.79 0.95
C ARG A 94 24.17 3.77 1.53
N GLY A 95 23.62 3.46 2.70
CA GLY A 95 22.74 4.37 3.44
C GLY A 95 21.31 4.45 2.90
N ALA A 96 20.81 3.36 2.30
CA ALA A 96 19.45 3.25 1.76
C ALA A 96 19.11 4.33 0.72
N GLN A 97 20.09 4.73 -0.09
CA GLN A 97 19.86 5.70 -1.16
C GLN A 97 18.95 5.08 -2.24
N ARG A 98 17.94 5.85 -2.67
CA ARG A 98 17.14 5.47 -3.83
C ARG A 98 17.98 5.53 -5.09
N ARG A 99 17.80 4.55 -5.95
CA ARG A 99 18.44 4.44 -7.26
C ARG A 99 17.48 3.86 -8.28
N LEU A 100 17.77 4.10 -9.55
CA LEU A 100 17.04 3.48 -10.63
C LEU A 100 17.54 2.05 -10.85
N SER A 101 16.61 1.12 -11.11
CA SER A 101 16.95 -0.25 -11.45
C SER A 101 17.63 -0.28 -12.83
N TYR A 102 18.81 -0.91 -12.89
CA TYR A 102 19.63 -0.99 -14.10
C TYR A 102 19.87 0.38 -14.76
N ALA A 103 20.24 1.40 -13.97
CA ALA A 103 20.57 2.72 -14.49
C ALA A 103 21.63 2.64 -15.60
N TYR A 104 21.41 3.34 -16.72
CA TYR A 104 22.33 3.38 -17.84
C TYR A 104 23.64 4.07 -17.43
N GLY A 105 24.78 3.47 -17.77
CA GLY A 105 26.11 4.03 -17.57
C GLY A 105 26.62 4.71 -18.84
N ASP A 106 27.76 4.27 -19.33
CA ASP A 106 28.31 4.69 -20.62
C ASP A 106 28.01 3.72 -21.76
N GLY A 107 27.30 2.62 -21.45
CA GLY A 107 26.93 1.55 -22.36
C GLY A 107 28.09 0.63 -22.70
N LYS A 108 29.18 0.66 -21.94
CA LYS A 108 30.36 -0.18 -22.13
C LYS A 108 30.53 -1.11 -20.94
N ASP A 109 31.22 -2.21 -21.22
CA ASP A 109 31.82 -3.05 -20.20
C ASP A 109 33.24 -2.54 -20.01
N ASN A 110 33.44 -1.76 -18.95
CA ASN A 110 34.71 -1.19 -18.56
C ASN A 110 35.53 -2.15 -17.67
N ALA A 111 34.92 -3.27 -17.24
CA ALA A 111 35.50 -4.38 -16.50
C ALA A 111 35.33 -5.71 -17.29
N PRO A 112 36.09 -5.91 -18.38
CA PRO A 112 35.85 -6.95 -19.41
C PRO A 112 35.89 -8.41 -18.93
N GLU A 113 36.14 -8.64 -17.65
CA GLU A 113 36.21 -9.96 -17.03
C GLU A 113 34.84 -10.53 -16.63
N ASP A 114 33.80 -9.70 -16.45
CA ASP A 114 32.48 -10.18 -16.01
C ASP A 114 31.39 -10.16 -17.11
N GLY A 115 31.63 -9.45 -18.21
CA GLY A 115 30.69 -9.37 -19.33
C GLY A 115 29.40 -8.65 -18.97
N ILE A 116 29.41 -7.76 -17.98
CA ILE A 116 28.26 -7.00 -17.51
C ILE A 116 28.47 -5.52 -17.85
N VAL A 117 27.61 -4.98 -18.70
CA VAL A 117 27.63 -3.57 -19.07
C VAL A 117 27.09 -2.70 -17.93
N ASP A 118 27.75 -1.58 -17.66
CA ASP A 118 27.34 -0.52 -16.71
C ASP A 118 27.23 -0.98 -15.23
N ASN A 119 28.17 -1.79 -14.73
CA ASN A 119 28.14 -2.32 -13.37
C ASN A 119 29.23 -1.77 -12.43
N GLU A 120 30.13 -0.94 -12.95
CA GLU A 120 31.40 -0.65 -12.32
C GLU A 120 31.28 0.45 -11.25
N PRO A 121 32.09 0.39 -10.17
CA PRO A 121 32.10 1.43 -9.14
C PRO A 121 32.64 2.75 -9.71
N GLY A 122 31.83 3.81 -9.64
CA GLY A 122 32.25 5.17 -9.99
C GLY A 122 31.78 5.65 -11.36
N GLU A 123 31.06 4.82 -12.10
CA GLU A 123 30.46 5.24 -13.37
C GLU A 123 29.33 6.26 -13.18
N PRO A 124 29.26 7.30 -14.04
CA PRO A 124 28.18 8.26 -14.01
C PRO A 124 26.88 7.60 -14.48
N ARG A 125 26.01 7.27 -13.51
CA ARG A 125 24.69 6.73 -13.80
C ARG A 125 23.76 7.81 -14.33
N GLN A 126 23.12 7.52 -15.44
CA GLN A 126 22.08 8.35 -16.03
C GLN A 126 20.76 8.22 -15.25
N PRO A 127 19.86 9.22 -15.34
CA PRO A 127 18.54 9.16 -14.71
C PRO A 127 17.53 8.26 -15.46
N TYR A 128 18.00 7.39 -16.35
CA TYR A 128 17.18 6.47 -17.16
C TYR A 128 17.89 5.12 -17.31
N THR A 129 17.13 4.07 -17.60
CA THR A 129 17.65 2.71 -17.78
C THR A 129 18.10 2.49 -19.21
N ARG A 130 17.35 3.01 -20.19
CA ARG A 130 17.76 2.99 -21.60
C ARG A 130 17.02 4.04 -22.43
N ALA A 131 17.60 4.32 -23.59
CA ALA A 131 16.96 5.05 -24.68
C ALA A 131 16.56 4.08 -25.80
N LEU A 132 15.43 4.36 -26.46
CA LEU A 132 14.94 3.52 -27.55
C LEU A 132 15.60 3.92 -28.89
N SER A 133 16.49 3.05 -29.38
CA SER A 133 17.14 3.11 -30.71
C SER A 133 17.87 4.44 -31.03
N SER A 134 18.16 4.66 -32.32
CA SER A 134 18.98 5.70 -32.97
C SER A 134 18.66 7.16 -32.64
N SER A 135 17.75 7.40 -31.69
CA SER A 135 17.38 8.72 -31.21
C SER A 135 18.26 9.21 -30.05
N ALA A 136 19.34 8.49 -29.68
CA ALA A 136 20.27 8.73 -28.55
C ALA A 136 20.96 10.13 -28.57
N GLY A 137 20.15 11.18 -28.47
CA GLY A 137 20.49 12.57 -28.25
C GLY A 137 19.62 13.14 -27.14
N GLU A 138 19.62 14.46 -26.98
CA GLU A 138 18.87 15.13 -25.91
C GLU A 138 17.36 14.86 -25.96
N ASN A 139 16.80 14.55 -27.14
CA ASN A 139 15.38 14.30 -27.37
C ASN A 139 15.04 12.80 -27.54
N SER A 140 15.90 11.89 -27.07
CA SER A 140 15.62 10.46 -27.18
C SER A 140 14.44 10.05 -26.29
N ASP A 141 13.61 9.16 -26.79
CA ASP A 141 12.61 8.47 -25.97
C ASP A 141 13.33 7.56 -24.96
N ARG A 142 13.11 7.82 -23.66
CA ARG A 142 13.79 7.15 -22.54
C ARG A 142 12.77 6.49 -21.62
N TYR A 143 13.17 5.39 -20.99
CA TYR A 143 12.42 4.80 -19.90
C TYR A 143 13.29 4.59 -18.67
N ALA A 144 12.61 4.58 -17.54
CA ALA A 144 13.15 4.35 -16.22
C ALA A 144 12.51 3.08 -15.67
N LEU A 145 13.33 2.16 -15.14
CA LEU A 145 12.86 0.97 -14.48
C LEU A 145 12.94 1.13 -12.96
N GLU A 146 11.84 0.83 -12.29
CA GLU A 146 11.78 0.63 -10.85
C GLU A 146 11.29 -0.79 -10.62
N ILE A 147 12.19 -1.63 -10.12
CA ILE A 147 11.92 -3.02 -9.80
C ILE A 147 11.88 -3.15 -8.28
N GLU A 148 10.77 -3.67 -7.79
CA GLU A 148 10.56 -3.94 -6.37
C GLU A 148 10.39 -5.44 -6.17
N ASP A 149 11.04 -5.96 -5.14
CA ASP A 149 10.83 -7.35 -4.74
C ASP A 149 9.51 -7.48 -3.99
N ALA A 150 8.52 -8.14 -4.59
CA ALA A 150 7.26 -8.44 -3.93
C ALA A 150 7.40 -9.44 -2.77
N ALA A 151 8.43 -10.28 -2.75
CA ALA A 151 8.66 -11.24 -1.66
C ALA A 151 9.21 -10.55 -0.40
N SER A 152 9.91 -9.43 -0.55
CA SER A 152 10.37 -8.59 0.57
C SER A 152 9.25 -7.84 1.30
N LYS A 153 8.03 -7.81 0.74
CA LYS A 153 6.87 -7.09 1.30
C LYS A 153 5.93 -8.03 2.05
N ILE A 154 5.24 -7.48 3.06
CA ILE A 154 4.22 -8.21 3.81
C ILE A 154 3.00 -8.43 2.93
N ASN A 155 2.65 -9.70 2.68
CA ASN A 155 1.44 -10.02 1.98
C ASN A 155 0.22 -9.89 2.91
N ILE A 156 -0.60 -8.88 2.66
CA ILE A 156 -1.79 -8.58 3.48
C ILE A 156 -2.87 -9.67 3.38
N ASN A 157 -2.80 -10.54 2.37
CA ASN A 157 -3.75 -11.64 2.21
C ASN A 157 -3.25 -12.97 2.77
N ALA A 158 -1.97 -13.09 3.14
CA ALA A 158 -1.35 -14.39 3.42
C ALA A 158 -1.24 -14.78 4.89
N CYS A 159 -1.32 -13.83 5.83
CA CYS A 159 -0.96 -14.07 7.22
C CYS A 159 -2.19 -14.16 8.14
N ASP A 160 -2.31 -15.21 8.95
CA ASP A 160 -3.33 -15.30 10.01
C ASP A 160 -3.03 -14.32 11.16
N ASN A 161 -1.74 -14.09 11.45
CA ASN A 161 -1.26 -13.12 12.43
C ASN A 161 -1.02 -11.72 11.82
N LEU A 162 -1.73 -11.38 10.74
CA LEU A 162 -1.56 -10.12 10.02
C LEU A 162 -1.68 -8.90 10.95
N ALA A 163 -2.67 -8.88 11.83
CA ALA A 163 -2.93 -7.75 12.72
C ALA A 163 -1.68 -7.34 13.50
N VAL A 164 -0.93 -8.34 13.93
CA VAL A 164 0.23 -8.21 14.81
C VAL A 164 1.46 -7.77 14.04
N VAL A 165 1.67 -8.37 12.86
CA VAL A 165 2.75 -8.00 11.94
C VAL A 165 2.57 -6.54 11.53
N LEU A 166 1.34 -6.14 11.19
CA LEU A 166 1.03 -4.77 10.81
C LEU A 166 1.09 -3.80 12.00
N ASP A 167 0.72 -4.21 13.22
CA ASP A 167 0.90 -3.36 14.40
C ASP A 167 2.38 -3.05 14.66
N ASN A 168 3.24 -4.06 14.59
CA ASN A 168 4.69 -3.87 14.69
C ASN A 168 5.22 -2.98 13.57
N LEU A 169 4.70 -3.12 12.35
CA LEU A 169 5.04 -2.24 11.24
C LEU A 169 4.62 -0.79 11.52
N CYS A 170 3.42 -0.57 12.09
CA CYS A 170 2.95 0.76 12.49
C CYS A 170 3.86 1.37 13.57
N ARG A 171 4.33 0.57 14.54
CA ARG A 171 5.31 1.02 15.55
C ARG A 171 6.66 1.38 14.95
N LEU A 172 7.12 0.59 13.97
CA LEU A 172 8.42 0.78 13.32
C LEU A 172 8.44 2.03 12.42
N ILE A 173 7.39 2.22 11.62
CA ILE A 173 7.24 3.39 10.75
C ILE A 173 6.96 4.65 11.59
N GLY A 174 6.10 4.52 12.60
CA GLY A 174 5.66 5.62 13.44
C GLY A 174 4.58 6.48 12.75
N PRO A 175 4.40 7.75 13.19
CA PRO A 175 3.40 8.64 12.63
C PRO A 175 3.54 8.80 11.12
N PRO A 176 2.43 8.80 10.34
CA PRO A 176 1.04 9.00 10.79
C PRO A 176 0.31 7.71 11.23
N LEU A 177 0.96 6.55 11.20
CA LEU A 177 0.31 5.30 11.58
C LEU A 177 0.07 5.25 13.09
N VAL A 178 -1.08 4.69 13.47
CA VAL A 178 -1.49 4.54 14.87
C VAL A 178 -1.30 3.07 15.25
N PRO A 179 -0.34 2.74 16.12
CA PRO A 179 -0.25 1.41 16.69
C PRO A 179 -1.34 1.19 17.74
N ALA A 180 -1.72 -0.06 17.96
CA ALA A 180 -2.65 -0.46 19.00
C ALA A 180 -2.13 -0.11 20.40
N ASP A 181 -3.05 0.18 21.32
CA ASP A 181 -2.68 0.36 22.70
C ASP A 181 -2.22 -0.98 23.32
N PRO A 182 -0.97 -1.08 23.81
CA PRO A 182 -0.43 -2.35 24.30
C PRO A 182 -1.18 -2.89 25.52
N ASP A 183 -1.76 -2.04 26.36
CA ASP A 183 -2.47 -2.49 27.56
C ASP A 183 -3.87 -3.03 27.24
N LEU A 184 -4.39 -2.68 26.05
CA LEU A 184 -5.64 -3.23 25.51
C LEU A 184 -5.42 -4.43 24.58
N LEU A 185 -4.20 -4.67 24.11
CA LEU A 185 -3.84 -5.91 23.42
C LEU A 185 -3.56 -7.08 24.38
N GLN A 186 -3.17 -6.78 25.62
CA GLN A 186 -2.81 -7.79 26.59
C GLN A 186 -4.02 -8.65 26.99
N PRO A 187 -3.87 -9.99 27.04
CA PRO A 187 -4.94 -10.88 27.48
C PRO A 187 -5.26 -10.66 28.96
N ARG A 188 -6.48 -10.26 29.27
CA ARG A 188 -6.93 -10.13 30.67
C ARG A 188 -7.02 -11.47 31.36
N ARG A 189 -7.15 -12.54 30.59
CA ARG A 189 -7.18 -13.90 31.13
C ARG A 189 -5.97 -14.22 32.01
N TRP A 190 -4.77 -13.71 31.69
CA TRP A 190 -3.58 -13.92 32.52
C TRP A 190 -3.71 -13.27 33.89
N TYR A 191 -4.36 -12.10 33.99
CA TYR A 191 -4.70 -11.51 35.27
C TYR A 191 -5.65 -12.42 36.07
N VAL A 192 -6.71 -12.94 35.45
CA VAL A 192 -7.69 -13.83 36.11
C VAL A 192 -7.04 -15.13 36.56
N GLU A 193 -6.27 -15.80 35.70
CA GLU A 193 -5.64 -17.09 36.00
C GLU A 193 -4.52 -16.98 37.02
N SER A 194 -3.88 -15.81 37.13
CA SER A 194 -2.91 -15.52 38.19
C SER A 194 -3.52 -15.31 39.58
N GLY A 195 -4.85 -15.47 39.72
CA GLY A 195 -5.55 -15.12 40.95
C GLY A 195 -5.54 -13.61 41.22
N ASN A 196 -5.64 -12.80 40.16
CA ASN A 196 -5.62 -11.33 40.20
C ASN A 196 -4.30 -10.70 40.69
N THR A 197 -3.18 -11.41 40.56
CA THR A 197 -1.87 -10.92 41.04
C THR A 197 -1.09 -10.16 39.97
N LEU A 198 -1.27 -10.50 38.68
CA LEU A 198 -0.62 -9.83 37.55
C LEU A 198 -1.38 -8.58 37.10
N THR A 199 -1.40 -7.54 37.94
CA THR A 199 -2.19 -6.31 37.73
C THR A 199 -1.92 -5.57 36.42
N ALA A 200 -0.74 -5.74 35.83
CA ALA A 200 -0.41 -5.20 34.51
C ALA A 200 -1.37 -5.66 33.40
N TYR A 201 -1.97 -6.85 33.53
CA TYR A 201 -2.90 -7.42 32.55
C TYR A 201 -4.37 -7.15 32.90
N ALA A 202 -4.66 -6.36 33.94
CA ALA A 202 -6.04 -6.10 34.39
C ALA A 202 -6.80 -5.09 33.51
N CYS A 203 -6.08 -4.37 32.64
CA CYS A 203 -6.55 -3.19 31.91
C CYS A 203 -7.67 -3.50 30.92
N ASN A 204 -7.53 -4.58 30.16
CA ASN A 204 -8.46 -4.94 29.10
C ASN A 204 -9.72 -5.62 29.65
N THR A 205 -10.57 -4.85 30.34
CA THR A 205 -11.73 -5.42 31.04
C THR A 205 -12.80 -6.03 30.13
N LEU A 206 -12.74 -5.78 28.82
CA LEU A 206 -13.62 -6.39 27.83
C LEU A 206 -13.16 -7.79 27.41
N ASP A 207 -11.89 -8.17 27.61
CA ASP A 207 -11.42 -9.53 27.34
C ASP A 207 -12.05 -10.52 28.33
N THR A 208 -13.19 -11.06 27.92
CA THR A 208 -14.02 -12.01 28.64
C THR A 208 -14.16 -13.28 27.82
N ALA A 209 -14.46 -14.41 28.47
CA ALA A 209 -14.66 -15.68 27.77
C ALA A 209 -15.80 -15.64 26.72
N ALA A 210 -16.74 -14.70 26.86
CA ALA A 210 -17.85 -14.49 25.93
C ALA A 210 -17.44 -13.68 24.68
N GLN A 211 -16.40 -12.85 24.78
CA GLN A 211 -16.01 -11.89 23.75
C GLN A 211 -14.79 -12.42 22.97
N ARG A 212 -15.06 -13.02 21.80
CA ARG A 212 -14.04 -13.71 21.01
C ARG A 212 -13.31 -12.81 20.01
N ASP A 213 -13.89 -11.67 19.64
CA ASP A 213 -13.37 -10.76 18.61
C ASP A 213 -13.19 -9.34 19.16
N LEU A 214 -12.32 -9.22 20.16
CA LEU A 214 -12.14 -7.96 20.89
C LEU A 214 -11.40 -6.89 20.08
N TYR A 215 -10.45 -7.32 19.27
CA TYR A 215 -9.42 -6.44 18.70
C TYR A 215 -9.85 -5.79 17.38
N TYR A 216 -11.11 -6.00 16.96
CA TYR A 216 -11.72 -5.33 15.82
C TYR A 216 -13.19 -5.02 16.10
N GLU A 217 -13.41 -4.25 17.15
CA GLU A 217 -14.72 -3.65 17.39
C GLU A 217 -14.93 -2.45 16.50
N LEU A 218 -16.12 -2.42 15.89
CA LEU A 218 -16.61 -1.25 15.20
C LEU A 218 -17.61 -0.53 16.10
N ASP A 219 -17.58 0.79 16.06
CA ASP A 219 -18.60 1.63 16.66
C ASP A 219 -19.95 1.49 15.92
N ALA A 220 -20.96 2.22 16.39
CA ALA A 220 -22.31 2.20 15.80
C ALA A 220 -22.35 2.64 14.32
N HIS A 221 -21.27 3.27 13.83
CA HIS A 221 -21.15 3.76 12.46
C HIS A 221 -20.27 2.86 11.59
N GLY A 222 -19.81 1.71 12.12
CA GLY A 222 -18.97 0.79 11.36
C GLY A 222 -17.50 1.24 11.29
N ARG A 223 -17.04 2.10 12.20
CA ARG A 223 -15.65 2.57 12.25
C ARG A 223 -14.89 1.89 13.40
N PRO A 224 -13.57 1.73 13.32
CA PRO A 224 -12.76 1.26 14.44
C PRO A 224 -13.02 2.11 15.70
N VAL A 225 -13.23 1.45 16.83
CA VAL A 225 -13.45 2.12 18.12
C VAL A 225 -12.29 3.06 18.47
N GLN A 226 -12.63 4.25 18.97
CA GLN A 226 -11.67 5.33 19.29
C GLN A 226 -11.41 5.43 20.80
N LYS A 227 -10.25 5.96 21.19
CA LYS A 227 -9.82 6.02 22.60
C LYS A 227 -10.68 6.95 23.45
N ASP A 228 -11.34 7.92 22.85
CA ASP A 228 -12.29 8.84 23.48
C ASP A 228 -13.70 8.27 23.65
N GLN A 229 -14.00 7.12 23.04
CA GLN A 229 -15.29 6.47 23.14
C GLN A 229 -15.39 5.59 24.38
N ALA A 230 -16.58 5.52 24.98
CA ALA A 230 -16.87 4.56 26.03
C ALA A 230 -16.92 3.13 25.43
N PRO A 231 -16.43 2.10 26.15
CA PRO A 231 -15.86 2.16 27.51
C PRO A 231 -14.35 2.45 27.57
N TYR A 232 -13.69 2.58 26.42
CA TYR A 232 -12.23 2.70 26.31
C TYR A 232 -11.66 3.95 26.97
N SER A 233 -12.33 5.09 26.87
CA SER A 233 -11.90 6.33 27.52
C SER A 233 -11.80 6.21 29.06
N GLY A 234 -12.71 5.45 29.67
CA GLY A 234 -12.66 5.15 31.10
C GLY A 234 -11.52 4.20 31.47
N MET A 235 -11.30 3.15 30.66
CA MET A 235 -10.22 2.18 30.89
C MET A 235 -8.84 2.83 30.75
N LEU A 236 -8.65 3.63 29.69
CA LEU A 236 -7.40 4.33 29.41
C LEU A 236 -7.18 5.49 30.38
N GLY A 237 -8.23 6.21 30.76
CA GLY A 237 -8.18 7.27 31.77
C GLY A 237 -7.71 6.76 33.13
N GLY A 238 -8.12 5.55 33.53
CA GLY A 238 -7.64 4.88 34.75
C GLY A 238 -6.13 4.59 34.73
N LEU A 239 -5.51 4.53 33.55
CA LEU A 239 -4.07 4.35 33.35
C LEU A 239 -3.32 5.67 33.14
N GLY A 240 -4.02 6.81 33.21
CA GLY A 240 -3.43 8.12 32.92
C GLY A 240 -3.08 8.32 31.44
N LYS A 241 -3.65 7.52 30.53
CA LYS A 241 -3.43 7.66 29.09
C LYS A 241 -4.33 8.74 28.50
N VAL A 242 -3.85 9.35 27.42
CA VAL A 242 -4.59 10.38 26.70
C VAL A 242 -5.80 9.74 26.02
N SER A 243 -6.96 10.33 26.30
CA SER A 243 -8.22 10.02 25.63
C SER A 243 -8.33 10.95 24.42
N ASP A 244 -7.97 10.45 23.23
CA ASP A 244 -8.04 11.18 21.96
C ASP A 244 -8.92 10.44 20.94
N GLY A 245 -9.23 11.08 19.81
CA GLY A 245 -10.01 10.48 18.73
C GLY A 245 -9.24 9.44 17.89
N THR A 246 -8.07 8.98 18.35
CA THR A 246 -7.31 7.94 17.63
C THR A 246 -7.91 6.57 17.87
N ALA A 247 -7.69 5.65 16.93
CA ALA A 247 -8.16 4.28 17.07
C ALA A 247 -7.50 3.54 18.24
N VAL A 248 -8.29 2.74 18.96
CA VAL A 248 -7.85 1.95 20.11
C VAL A 248 -6.88 0.84 19.69
N TYR A 249 -7.27 0.05 18.69
CA TYR A 249 -6.52 -1.10 18.20
C TYR A 249 -5.62 -0.78 16.99
N GLY A 250 -5.55 0.51 16.61
CA GLY A 250 -4.63 0.98 15.58
C GLY A 250 -4.93 0.47 14.16
N ASP A 251 -4.08 0.89 13.21
CA ASP A 251 -4.24 0.61 11.77
C ASP A 251 -4.01 -0.87 11.43
N GLY A 252 -3.08 -1.54 12.10
CA GLY A 252 -2.76 -2.95 11.80
C GLY A 252 -3.93 -3.90 12.06
N TYR A 253 -4.63 -3.73 13.18
CA TYR A 253 -5.82 -4.52 13.51
C TYR A 253 -7.02 -4.11 12.66
N ALA A 254 -7.13 -2.83 12.31
CA ALA A 254 -8.19 -2.37 11.42
C ALA A 254 -8.09 -3.03 10.03
N ILE A 255 -6.88 -3.13 9.47
CA ILE A 255 -6.63 -3.84 8.20
C ILE A 255 -7.00 -5.32 8.30
N ALA A 256 -6.53 -6.01 9.34
CA ALA A 256 -6.81 -7.43 9.52
C ALA A 256 -8.30 -7.73 9.74
N GLY A 257 -8.98 -6.87 10.50
CA GLY A 257 -10.42 -6.99 10.74
C GLY A 257 -11.27 -6.66 9.53
N TYR A 258 -10.87 -5.66 8.74
CA TYR A 258 -11.53 -5.38 7.47
C TYR A 258 -11.42 -6.60 6.54
N ARG A 259 -10.22 -7.20 6.44
CA ARG A 259 -9.99 -8.41 5.63
C ARG A 259 -10.85 -9.59 6.09
N SER A 260 -10.99 -9.80 7.40
CA SER A 260 -11.77 -10.93 7.92
C SER A 260 -13.26 -10.82 7.59
N ARG A 261 -13.79 -9.60 7.44
CA ARG A 261 -15.21 -9.35 7.13
C ARG A 261 -15.51 -9.23 5.64
N ASN A 262 -14.63 -8.58 4.89
CA ASN A 262 -14.85 -8.26 3.47
C ASN A 262 -14.13 -9.22 2.52
N GLY A 263 -13.25 -10.09 3.04
CA GLY A 263 -12.43 -11.00 2.24
C GLY A 263 -11.07 -10.41 1.89
N PRO A 264 -10.32 -11.09 1.00
CA PRO A 264 -8.97 -10.66 0.61
C PRO A 264 -9.01 -9.36 -0.20
N PHE A 265 -8.01 -8.51 0.01
CA PHE A 265 -7.81 -7.29 -0.75
C PHE A 265 -7.39 -7.64 -2.19
N GLN A 266 -8.05 -7.04 -3.18
CA GLN A 266 -7.67 -7.19 -4.60
C GLN A 266 -6.48 -6.30 -4.95
N THR A 267 -6.43 -5.11 -4.34
CA THR A 267 -5.36 -4.14 -4.56
C THR A 267 -4.91 -3.51 -3.25
N VAL A 268 -3.67 -3.01 -3.22
CA VAL A 268 -3.14 -2.28 -2.06
C VAL A 268 -3.93 -0.99 -1.79
N GLU A 269 -4.57 -0.40 -2.82
CA GLU A 269 -5.41 0.80 -2.67
C GLU A 269 -6.68 0.55 -1.84
N GLU A 270 -7.18 -0.68 -1.80
CA GLU A 270 -8.34 -1.02 -0.96
C GLU A 270 -8.04 -0.90 0.53
N LEU A 271 -6.77 -0.86 0.94
CA LEU A 271 -6.37 -0.58 2.32
C LEU A 271 -6.94 0.76 2.83
N LYS A 272 -7.21 1.73 1.94
CA LYS A 272 -7.84 3.01 2.33
C LYS A 272 -9.16 2.81 3.06
N GLN A 273 -9.91 1.76 2.72
CA GLN A 273 -11.18 1.45 3.34
C GLN A 273 -11.04 0.83 4.74
N ALA A 274 -9.83 0.35 5.07
CA ALA A 274 -9.52 -0.30 6.33
C ALA A 274 -8.71 0.59 7.28
N LEU A 275 -8.04 1.62 6.76
CA LEU A 275 -7.22 2.54 7.55
C LEU A 275 -8.08 3.39 8.48
N THR A 276 -7.58 3.61 9.69
CA THR A 276 -8.26 4.43 10.68
C THR A 276 -8.01 5.90 10.39
N TYR A 277 -8.89 6.78 10.88
CA TYR A 277 -8.71 8.23 10.81
C TYR A 277 -9.39 8.91 12.00
N VAL A 278 -8.95 10.13 12.32
CA VAL A 278 -9.61 10.95 13.34
C VAL A 278 -10.80 11.66 12.71
N GLU A 279 -12.01 11.37 13.19
CA GLU A 279 -13.23 12.03 12.74
C GLU A 279 -13.25 13.50 13.17
N ARG A 280 -13.51 14.41 12.23
CA ARG A 280 -13.49 15.87 12.42
C ARG A 280 -14.85 16.52 12.23
N ASN A 281 -15.74 15.94 11.43
CA ASN A 281 -17.03 16.55 11.08
C ASN A 281 -18.27 15.80 11.61
N GLY A 282 -18.10 14.57 12.12
CA GLY A 282 -19.13 13.81 12.83
C GLY A 282 -20.11 13.05 11.94
N ASN A 283 -19.78 12.83 10.66
CA ASN A 283 -20.63 12.10 9.72
C ASN A 283 -20.21 10.63 9.51
N ALA A 284 -19.11 10.22 10.11
CA ALA A 284 -18.56 8.86 10.01
C ALA A 284 -18.15 8.44 8.58
N GLN A 285 -17.79 9.41 7.75
CA GLN A 285 -17.25 9.21 6.41
C GLN A 285 -15.96 10.01 6.26
N PRO A 286 -14.94 9.49 5.56
CA PRO A 286 -13.69 10.21 5.35
C PRO A 286 -13.84 11.27 4.24
N ASP A 287 -14.75 12.22 4.39
CA ASP A 287 -15.02 13.29 3.41
C ASP A 287 -14.40 14.63 3.79
N ASP A 288 -13.90 14.79 5.02
CA ASP A 288 -13.08 15.94 5.39
C ASP A 288 -11.71 15.86 4.67
N PRO A 289 -11.22 16.97 4.07
CA PRO A 289 -9.93 16.99 3.40
C PRO A 289 -8.75 16.53 4.27
N LEU A 290 -8.79 16.78 5.58
CA LEU A 290 -7.74 16.36 6.51
C LEU A 290 -7.82 14.87 6.85
N GLU A 291 -9.02 14.29 6.84
CA GLU A 291 -9.22 12.84 7.01
C GLU A 291 -8.74 12.08 5.78
N THR A 292 -9.11 12.56 4.59
CA THR A 292 -8.60 12.02 3.33
C THR A 292 -7.07 12.11 3.29
N LEU A 293 -6.51 13.26 3.66
CA LEU A 293 -5.05 13.44 3.72
C LEU A 293 -4.39 12.48 4.72
N GLU A 294 -5.00 12.23 5.87
CA GLU A 294 -4.49 11.28 6.87
C GLU A 294 -4.46 9.86 6.32
N ILE A 295 -5.53 9.41 5.67
CA ILE A 295 -5.62 8.07 5.04
C ILE A 295 -4.58 7.95 3.92
N GLU A 296 -4.45 8.94 3.05
CA GLU A 296 -3.46 8.95 1.97
C GLU A 296 -2.03 8.94 2.53
N ALA A 297 -1.76 9.69 3.60
CA ALA A 297 -0.45 9.71 4.25
C ALA A 297 -0.12 8.35 4.90
N LYS A 298 -1.08 7.72 5.57
CA LYS A 298 -0.94 6.37 6.13
C LYS A 298 -0.70 5.33 5.04
N LEU A 299 -1.46 5.38 3.94
CA LEU A 299 -1.25 4.48 2.81
C LEU A 299 0.13 4.71 2.18
N ALA A 300 0.53 5.95 1.96
CA ALA A 300 1.85 6.28 1.41
C ALA A 300 2.99 5.74 2.29
N ALA A 301 2.80 5.75 3.61
CA ALA A 301 3.75 5.17 4.55
C ALA A 301 3.78 3.63 4.51
N LEU A 302 2.63 2.96 4.33
CA LEU A 302 2.55 1.50 4.27
C LEU A 302 2.94 0.90 2.91
N ARG A 303 2.63 1.59 1.81
CA ARG A 303 2.77 1.11 0.42
C ARG A 303 4.14 0.49 0.10
N PRO A 304 5.29 1.01 0.58
CA PRO A 304 6.58 0.39 0.33
C PRO A 304 6.76 -0.99 0.99
N HIS A 305 5.97 -1.29 2.03
CA HIS A 305 6.18 -2.45 2.90
C HIS A 305 5.14 -3.56 2.73
N VAL A 306 4.05 -3.31 2.00
CA VAL A 306 2.91 -4.24 1.85
C VAL A 306 2.65 -4.60 0.40
N THR A 307 2.09 -5.79 0.17
CA THR A 307 1.71 -6.28 -1.16
C THR A 307 0.47 -7.18 -1.09
N THR A 308 -0.24 -7.31 -2.21
CA THR A 308 -1.28 -8.33 -2.43
C THR A 308 -0.77 -9.54 -3.23
N HIS A 309 0.44 -9.45 -3.79
CA HIS A 309 0.94 -10.34 -4.85
C HIS A 309 2.24 -11.08 -4.47
N SER A 310 2.38 -11.54 -3.22
CA SER A 310 3.55 -12.36 -2.83
C SER A 310 3.32 -13.85 -3.09
N TRP A 311 4.35 -14.53 -3.58
CA TRP A 311 4.36 -15.99 -3.81
C TRP A 311 4.59 -16.79 -2.52
N ILE A 312 4.76 -16.11 -1.39
CA ILE A 312 4.80 -16.74 -0.08
C ILE A 312 3.46 -17.43 0.17
N ASP A 313 3.51 -18.75 0.24
CA ASP A 313 2.38 -19.63 0.50
C ASP A 313 1.65 -19.18 1.77
N THR A 314 0.36 -18.84 1.58
CA THR A 314 -0.54 -18.36 2.63
C THR A 314 -0.75 -19.38 3.74
N ASN A 315 -0.29 -20.62 3.56
CA ASN A 315 -0.40 -21.67 4.55
C ASN A 315 0.85 -21.84 5.44
N THR A 316 1.99 -21.20 5.13
CA THR A 316 3.28 -21.52 5.79
C THR A 316 3.92 -20.39 6.62
N VAL A 317 3.40 -19.16 6.60
CA VAL A 317 3.91 -18.08 7.48
C VAL A 317 3.01 -17.89 8.70
N CYS A 318 3.03 -18.88 9.59
CA CYS A 318 2.50 -18.74 10.95
C CYS A 318 3.41 -19.48 11.94
N THR A 319 4.14 -18.75 12.78
CA THR A 319 4.47 -19.23 14.12
C THR A 319 3.46 -18.61 15.07
N GLY A 320 2.61 -19.44 15.68
CA GLY A 320 1.66 -19.04 16.71
C GLY A 320 1.90 -19.82 17.99
N LYS A 321 1.78 -19.17 19.14
CA LYS A 321 1.69 -19.83 20.44
C LYS A 321 0.22 -20.15 20.72
N PHE A 322 -0.08 -21.43 20.77
CA PHE A 322 -1.45 -21.92 20.97
C PHE A 322 -1.83 -21.87 22.46
N GLU A 323 -2.97 -21.25 22.79
CA GLU A 323 -3.54 -21.29 24.14
C GLU A 323 -4.83 -22.12 24.20
N TRP A 324 -5.02 -22.81 25.33
CA TRP A 324 -6.19 -23.64 25.60
C TRP A 324 -7.45 -22.78 25.84
N VAL A 325 -8.46 -22.97 25.00
CA VAL A 325 -9.77 -22.29 25.15
C VAL A 325 -10.59 -22.91 26.27
N THR A 326 -10.41 -24.20 26.49
CA THR A 326 -11.07 -24.94 27.55
C THR A 326 -10.06 -25.41 28.58
N ALA A 327 -10.50 -25.47 29.85
CA ALA A 327 -9.71 -26.10 30.89
C ALA A 327 -9.33 -27.53 30.44
N PRO A 328 -8.14 -28.05 30.79
CA PRO A 328 -7.70 -29.38 30.37
C PRO A 328 -8.71 -30.50 30.66
N GLN A 329 -9.60 -30.27 31.63
CA GLN A 329 -10.59 -31.21 32.15
C GLN A 329 -11.96 -31.14 31.45
N GLN A 330 -12.19 -30.21 30.52
CA GLN A 330 -13.44 -30.06 29.77
C GLN A 330 -13.18 -30.01 28.25
N PRO A 331 -12.99 -31.16 27.58
CA PRO A 331 -12.87 -31.21 26.12
C PRO A 331 -14.18 -30.78 25.44
N VAL A 332 -14.07 -30.14 24.28
CA VAL A 332 -15.18 -29.83 23.39
C VAL A 332 -15.36 -30.99 22.42
N THR A 333 -16.59 -31.45 22.24
CA THR A 333 -16.88 -32.52 21.28
C THR A 333 -17.18 -31.93 19.92
N LEU A 334 -16.30 -32.14 18.94
CA LEU A 334 -16.57 -31.76 17.56
C LEU A 334 -17.48 -32.80 16.88
N PRO A 335 -18.45 -32.37 16.06
CA PRO A 335 -19.39 -33.29 15.42
C PRO A 335 -18.68 -34.27 14.48
N SER A 336 -17.69 -33.81 13.71
CA SER A 336 -16.79 -34.67 12.96
C SER A 336 -15.43 -34.00 12.69
N VAL A 337 -14.37 -34.79 12.63
CA VAL A 337 -13.00 -34.38 12.29
C VAL A 337 -12.39 -35.41 11.35
N ARG A 338 -11.65 -34.98 10.33
CA ARG A 338 -10.92 -35.89 9.46
C ARG A 338 -9.55 -36.19 10.04
N HIS A 339 -9.27 -37.46 10.30
CA HIS A 339 -7.98 -37.90 10.84
C HIS A 339 -6.88 -37.74 9.78
N ILE A 340 -5.87 -36.90 10.05
CA ILE A 340 -4.88 -36.48 9.05
C ILE A 340 -4.07 -37.64 8.48
N ALA A 341 -3.69 -38.63 9.30
CA ALA A 341 -2.85 -39.74 8.84
C ALA A 341 -3.61 -40.84 8.09
N THR A 342 -4.92 -40.97 8.32
CA THR A 342 -5.73 -42.10 7.79
C THR A 342 -6.82 -41.65 6.83
N GLY A 343 -7.11 -40.34 6.78
CA GLY A 343 -8.15 -39.75 5.95
C GLY A 343 -9.58 -40.06 6.38
N LEU A 344 -9.77 -40.87 7.44
CA LEU A 344 -11.08 -41.29 7.94
C LEU A 344 -11.78 -40.14 8.66
N LEU A 345 -13.11 -40.09 8.54
CA LEU A 345 -13.94 -39.13 9.26
C LEU A 345 -14.29 -39.74 10.63
N GLU A 346 -13.83 -39.09 11.70
CA GLU A 346 -14.13 -39.47 13.08
C GLU A 346 -15.26 -38.58 13.60
N GLU A 347 -16.29 -39.19 14.18
CA GLU A 347 -17.44 -38.46 14.73
C GLU A 347 -17.30 -38.27 16.24
N LYS A 348 -17.84 -37.16 16.76
CA LYS A 348 -17.87 -36.85 18.20
C LYS A 348 -16.50 -36.90 18.87
N VAL A 349 -15.49 -36.38 18.18
CA VAL A 349 -14.12 -36.39 18.69
C VAL A 349 -14.00 -35.40 19.86
N PRO A 350 -13.62 -35.84 21.07
CA PRO A 350 -13.29 -34.92 22.14
C PRO A 350 -11.97 -34.26 21.77
N CYS A 351 -12.01 -32.97 21.46
CA CYS A 351 -10.83 -32.18 21.21
C CYS A 351 -10.72 -31.05 22.23
N GLN A 352 -9.50 -30.63 22.48
CA GLN A 352 -9.28 -29.36 23.11
C GLN A 352 -9.17 -28.32 22.00
N ILE A 353 -9.97 -27.27 22.08
CA ILE A 353 -9.85 -26.15 21.15
C ILE A 353 -8.67 -25.33 21.65
N LEU A 354 -7.71 -25.10 20.76
CA LEU A 354 -6.63 -24.16 20.92
C LEU A 354 -6.99 -22.93 20.08
N ILE A 355 -6.86 -21.72 20.64
CA ILE A 355 -6.90 -20.50 19.82
C ILE A 355 -5.47 -19.98 19.75
N ASP A 356 -5.04 -19.65 18.54
CA ASP A 356 -3.88 -18.78 18.36
C ASP A 356 -4.25 -17.39 18.87
N ARG A 357 -3.80 -17.10 20.10
CA ARG A 357 -4.03 -15.82 20.78
C ARG A 357 -2.81 -14.92 20.68
N ASP A 358 -1.77 -15.30 19.92
CA ASP A 358 -0.49 -14.59 19.88
C ASP A 358 -0.57 -13.31 19.03
N LYS A 359 -1.40 -12.39 19.53
CA LYS A 359 -1.68 -11.07 19.02
C LYS A 359 -0.88 -9.97 19.74
N SER A 360 0.31 -10.24 20.28
CA SER A 360 1.14 -9.13 20.77
C SER A 360 2.61 -9.53 20.88
N TRP A 361 3.47 -8.81 20.15
CA TRP A 361 4.89 -8.79 20.42
C TRP A 361 5.08 -7.63 21.39
N VAL A 362 5.57 -7.89 22.60
CA VAL A 362 5.83 -6.80 23.54
C VAL A 362 7.06 -6.05 23.04
N ALA A 363 6.91 -4.76 22.78
CA ALA A 363 8.03 -3.89 22.42
C ALA A 363 9.15 -4.01 23.47
N ASP A 364 10.40 -4.09 23.02
CA ASP A 364 11.50 -4.24 23.97
C ASP A 364 11.63 -3.00 24.85
N ASP A 365 11.61 -3.20 26.17
CA ASP A 365 11.78 -2.15 27.16
C ASP A 365 12.90 -2.54 28.14
N PRO A 366 14.18 -2.38 27.74
CA PRO A 366 15.32 -2.72 28.59
C PRO A 366 15.41 -1.86 29.86
N VAL A 367 14.73 -0.71 29.89
CA VAL A 367 14.77 0.23 31.02
C VAL A 367 13.79 -0.20 32.09
N ASN A 368 12.53 -0.49 31.73
CA ASN A 368 11.49 -0.84 32.69
C ASN A 368 11.23 -2.36 32.80
N ASP A 369 11.71 -3.17 31.86
CA ASP A 369 11.70 -4.64 31.90
C ASP A 369 13.08 -5.24 31.53
N PRO A 370 14.12 -5.02 32.37
CA PRO A 370 15.47 -5.50 32.10
C PRO A 370 15.58 -7.03 32.06
N LEU A 371 14.65 -7.73 32.71
CA LEU A 371 14.63 -9.19 32.78
C LEU A 371 13.72 -9.84 31.73
N ASN A 372 13.15 -9.05 30.82
CA ASN A 372 12.25 -9.53 29.77
C ASN A 372 11.07 -10.37 30.31
N ARG A 373 10.48 -9.94 31.42
CA ARG A 373 9.35 -10.63 32.08
C ARG A 373 8.07 -10.55 31.26
N ARG A 374 7.95 -9.57 30.37
CA ARG A 374 6.79 -9.38 29.48
C ARG A 374 6.92 -10.14 28.16
N GLY A 375 8.08 -10.73 27.85
CA GLY A 375 8.26 -11.58 26.67
C GLY A 375 8.50 -10.82 25.36
N SER A 376 9.31 -9.76 25.39
CA SER A 376 9.92 -9.16 24.20
C SER A 376 10.82 -10.16 23.46
N LEU A 377 11.16 -9.86 22.22
CA LEU A 377 12.02 -10.71 21.39
C LEU A 377 13.50 -10.64 21.70
N ARG A 378 13.92 -9.88 22.71
CA ARG A 378 15.34 -9.68 23.00
C ARG A 378 16.03 -11.03 23.24
N GLY A 379 16.93 -11.40 22.33
CA GLY A 379 17.67 -12.66 22.40
C GLY A 379 16.96 -13.86 21.79
N SER A 380 15.78 -13.66 21.19
CA SER A 380 15.04 -14.68 20.46
C SER A 380 15.51 -14.78 19.00
N TYR A 381 15.31 -15.96 18.43
CA TYR A 381 15.57 -16.20 17.02
C TYR A 381 14.22 -16.22 16.28
N VAL A 382 14.06 -15.33 15.30
CA VAL A 382 12.93 -15.34 14.37
C VAL A 382 13.29 -16.21 13.18
N SER A 383 12.53 -17.29 12.98
CA SER A 383 12.66 -18.15 11.81
C SER A 383 11.53 -17.83 10.85
N ILE A 384 11.87 -17.28 9.69
CA ILE A 384 10.94 -17.08 8.57
C ILE A 384 11.17 -18.26 7.63
N VAL A 385 10.25 -19.22 7.61
CA VAL A 385 10.35 -20.41 6.77
C VAL A 385 9.40 -20.27 5.58
N ASN A 386 9.93 -20.33 4.36
CA ASN A 386 9.14 -20.40 3.15
C ASN A 386 8.76 -21.87 2.84
N GLY A 387 7.61 -22.09 2.20
CA GLY A 387 7.02 -23.42 1.94
C GLY A 387 7.85 -24.43 1.14
N HIS A 388 9.09 -24.09 0.75
CA HIS A 388 10.08 -25.02 0.17
C HIS A 388 11.15 -25.46 1.18
N GLY A 389 11.01 -25.15 2.47
CA GLY A 389 11.95 -25.55 3.52
C GLY A 389 13.25 -24.73 3.57
N ALA A 390 13.41 -23.74 2.69
CA ALA A 390 14.35 -22.65 2.93
C ALA A 390 13.76 -21.75 4.02
N GLY A 391 14.60 -21.16 4.86
CA GLY A 391 14.16 -20.18 5.84
C GLY A 391 15.31 -19.35 6.35
N GLN A 392 15.06 -18.08 6.63
CA GLN A 392 16.02 -17.19 7.27
C GLN A 392 15.81 -17.22 8.78
N LEU A 393 16.90 -17.49 9.50
CA LEU A 393 16.98 -17.39 10.96
C LEU A 393 17.65 -16.05 11.29
N ARG A 394 16.89 -15.09 11.80
CA ARG A 394 17.41 -13.78 12.23
C ARG A 394 17.29 -13.67 13.74
N ARG A 395 18.38 -13.30 14.40
CA ARG A 395 18.38 -12.99 15.83
C ARG A 395 17.87 -11.56 16.00
N VAL A 396 16.90 -11.38 16.90
CA VAL A 396 16.39 -10.07 17.29
C VAL A 396 17.11 -9.57 18.54
#